data_AF-A0A418XM90-F1
#
_entry.id   AF-A0A418XM90-F1
#
_cell.length_a   1.000
_cell.length_b   1.000
_cell.length_c   1.000
_cell.angle_alpha   90.00
_cell.angle_beta   90.00
_cell.angle_gamma   90.00
#
_symmetry.space_group_name_H-M   'P 1'
#
loop_
_entity.id
_entity.type
_entity.pdbx_description
1 polymer ?
#
loop_
_entity_poly.entity_id
_entity_poly.type
_entity_poly.pdbx_seq_one_letter_code
_entity_poly.pdbx_strand_id
1 'polypeptide(L)'
;MTRKFIQPEKGAIAPTIRDLWDAAREKLGEAETALAEMNAARDRVSYEAAWSQFVDSIEEFWCRFFDEGKTAFTNFQPWAGAIDQERKDDETLQYFYQARHQSQHGRIPMAWEEPQLIIGRGFAGRMYGLRIHPDGSYEPQAEPNNPAGQSLLVEHAPGKPVLPTIENKRHKQNFPAPSTHSGNPIADRSPNAVARLVLDYYERVMNQAVTKFVGESDA
;
A
#
# COMPACT_ATOMS: atom_id res chain seq x y z
N MET A 1 -19.65 42.92 -14.29
CA MET A 1 -20.75 41.94 -14.37
C MET A 1 -20.84 41.20 -13.04
N THR A 2 -21.95 41.33 -12.33
CA THR A 2 -22.17 40.70 -11.02
C THR A 2 -22.49 39.22 -11.21
N ARG A 3 -21.60 38.31 -10.78
CA ARG A 3 -21.88 36.87 -10.83
C ARG A 3 -22.99 36.55 -9.84
N LYS A 4 -24.11 36.01 -10.34
CA LYS A 4 -25.16 35.42 -9.51
C LYS A 4 -24.81 33.96 -9.28
N PHE A 5 -24.75 33.54 -8.02
CA PHE A 5 -24.54 32.13 -7.67
C PHE A 5 -25.89 31.43 -7.54
N ILE A 6 -25.98 30.21 -8.08
CA ILE A 6 -27.14 29.34 -7.90
C ILE A 6 -27.07 28.82 -6.45
N GLN A 7 -28.15 29.01 -5.68
CA GLN A 7 -28.23 28.38 -4.36
C GLN A 7 -28.50 26.88 -4.56
N PRO A 8 -27.65 26.00 -4.01
CA PRO A 8 -27.88 24.57 -4.10
C PRO A 8 -29.16 24.17 -3.34
N GLU A 9 -29.91 23.22 -3.89
CA GLU A 9 -31.09 22.64 -3.22
C GLU A 9 -30.70 21.97 -1.90
N LYS A 10 -31.65 21.86 -0.97
CA LYS A 10 -31.43 21.23 0.33
C LYS A 10 -31.09 19.74 0.13
N GLY A 11 -29.83 19.37 0.36
CA GLY A 11 -29.30 18.02 0.11
C GLY A 11 -28.47 17.90 -1.17
N ALA A 12 -28.32 18.97 -1.96
CA ALA A 12 -27.39 18.99 -3.08
C ALA A 12 -25.94 18.96 -2.57
N ILE A 13 -25.11 18.17 -3.26
CA ILE A 13 -23.67 18.12 -3.01
C ILE A 13 -23.09 19.49 -3.36
N ALA A 14 -22.62 20.22 -2.35
CA ALA A 14 -21.94 21.49 -2.58
C ALA A 14 -20.61 21.23 -3.30
N PRO A 15 -20.26 22.02 -4.33
CA PRO A 15 -18.93 21.93 -4.91
C PRO A 15 -17.88 22.29 -3.84
N THR A 16 -17.01 21.35 -3.51
CA THR A 16 -15.85 21.62 -2.66
C THR A 16 -14.84 22.42 -3.48
N ILE A 17 -14.43 23.58 -2.97
CA ILE A 17 -13.26 24.29 -3.50
C ILE A 17 -12.06 23.42 -3.13
N ARG A 18 -11.37 22.89 -4.14
CA ARG A 18 -10.14 22.13 -3.95
C ARG A 18 -8.95 23.06 -4.14
N ASP A 19 -8.06 23.05 -3.17
CA ASP A 19 -6.78 23.71 -3.25
C ASP A 19 -5.79 22.89 -4.07
N LEU A 20 -4.65 23.50 -4.40
CA LEU A 20 -3.58 22.87 -5.15
C LEU A 20 -3.15 21.56 -4.48
N TRP A 21 -3.12 20.48 -5.26
CA TRP A 21 -2.76 19.13 -4.86
C TRP A 21 -3.67 18.44 -3.84
N ASP A 22 -4.86 18.98 -3.55
CA ASP A 22 -5.82 18.28 -2.70
C ASP A 22 -6.18 16.90 -3.26
N ALA A 23 -6.40 16.80 -4.57
CA ALA A 23 -6.75 15.53 -5.19
C ALA A 23 -5.57 14.53 -5.18
N ALA A 24 -4.32 15.01 -5.16
CA ALA A 24 -3.14 14.18 -4.96
C ALA A 24 -3.03 13.75 -3.48
N ARG A 25 -3.22 14.65 -2.52
CA ARG A 25 -3.21 14.34 -1.07
C ARG A 25 -4.28 13.31 -0.70
N GLU A 26 -5.47 13.41 -1.28
CA GLU A 26 -6.53 12.39 -1.15
C GLU A 26 -5.99 11.01 -1.52
N LYS A 27 -5.20 10.89 -2.59
CA LYS A 27 -4.62 9.62 -3.05
C LYS A 27 -3.50 9.11 -2.16
N LEU A 28 -2.70 9.98 -1.53
CA LEU A 28 -1.78 9.53 -0.48
C LEU A 28 -2.54 9.01 0.74
N GLY A 29 -3.63 9.68 1.15
CA GLY A 29 -4.48 9.21 2.25
C GLY A 29 -5.16 7.87 1.96
N GLU A 30 -5.63 7.66 0.73
CA GLU A 30 -6.14 6.36 0.28
C GLU A 30 -5.06 5.28 0.30
N ALA A 31 -3.84 5.59 -0.14
CA ALA A 31 -2.71 4.65 -0.08
C ALA A 31 -2.35 4.31 1.38
N GLU A 32 -2.29 5.29 2.27
CA GLU A 32 -2.05 5.05 3.70
C GLU A 32 -3.15 4.17 4.31
N THR A 33 -4.42 4.44 4.00
CA THR A 33 -5.56 3.63 4.44
C THR A 33 -5.44 2.19 3.93
N ALA A 34 -5.14 2.01 2.64
CA ALA A 34 -4.94 0.69 2.05
C ALA A 34 -3.78 -0.08 2.72
N LEU A 35 -2.68 0.60 3.05
CA LEU A 35 -1.60 -0.02 3.81
C LEU A 35 -2.03 -0.41 5.24
N ALA A 36 -2.86 0.40 5.89
CA ALA A 36 -3.43 0.04 7.19
C ALA A 36 -4.37 -1.18 7.09
N GLU A 37 -5.18 -1.26 6.03
CA GLU A 37 -6.04 -2.41 5.73
C GLU A 37 -5.23 -3.67 5.45
N MET A 38 -4.12 -3.58 4.70
CA MET A 38 -3.19 -4.70 4.52
C MET A 38 -2.66 -5.23 5.86
N ASN A 39 -2.32 -4.33 6.80
CA ASN A 39 -1.86 -4.72 8.13
C ASN A 39 -2.97 -5.36 8.99
N ALA A 40 -4.21 -4.95 8.78
CA ALA A 40 -5.37 -5.42 9.55
C ALA A 40 -6.06 -6.66 8.93
N ALA A 41 -5.74 -7.00 7.68
CA ALA A 41 -6.39 -8.07 6.93
C ALA A 41 -6.20 -9.43 7.63
N ARG A 42 -7.30 -10.19 7.70
CA ARG A 42 -7.33 -11.53 8.34
C ARG A 42 -7.42 -12.66 7.34
N ASP A 43 -7.58 -12.33 6.07
CA ASP A 43 -7.73 -13.28 4.98
C ASP A 43 -7.04 -12.74 3.72
N ARG A 44 -6.71 -13.64 2.79
CA ARG A 44 -5.96 -13.31 1.57
C ARG A 44 -6.73 -12.36 0.65
N VAL A 45 -8.06 -12.46 0.59
CA VAL A 45 -8.89 -11.67 -0.32
C VAL A 45 -8.90 -10.21 0.10
N SER A 46 -9.12 -9.95 1.39
CA SER A 46 -9.05 -8.60 1.97
C SER A 46 -7.66 -8.00 1.80
N TYR A 47 -6.61 -8.79 2.02
CA TYR A 47 -5.23 -8.35 1.86
C TYR A 47 -4.91 -7.98 0.40
N GLU A 48 -5.28 -8.84 -0.57
CA GLU A 48 -5.04 -8.60 -2.00
C GLU A 48 -5.83 -7.39 -2.51
N ALA A 49 -7.06 -7.19 -2.03
CA ALA A 49 -7.86 -6.02 -2.37
C ALA A 49 -7.18 -4.72 -1.88
N ALA A 50 -6.75 -4.69 -0.62
CA ALA A 50 -6.03 -3.56 -0.04
C ALA A 50 -4.68 -3.32 -0.77
N TRP A 51 -3.95 -4.37 -1.13
CA TRP A 51 -2.73 -4.24 -1.93
C TRP A 51 -2.98 -3.60 -3.30
N SER A 52 -4.00 -4.06 -4.03
CA SER A 52 -4.37 -3.45 -5.32
C SER A 52 -4.73 -1.98 -5.17
N GLN A 53 -5.51 -1.65 -4.14
CA GLN A 53 -5.88 -0.27 -3.84
C GLN A 53 -4.64 0.60 -3.53
N PHE A 54 -3.69 0.09 -2.75
CA PHE A 54 -2.44 0.80 -2.48
C PHE A 54 -1.67 1.14 -3.77
N VAL A 55 -1.47 0.14 -4.64
CA VAL A 55 -0.73 0.31 -5.89
C VAL A 55 -1.42 1.33 -6.81
N ASP A 56 -2.74 1.24 -6.93
CA ASP A 56 -3.53 2.15 -7.76
C ASP A 56 -3.49 3.59 -7.20
N SER A 57 -3.68 3.76 -5.89
CA SER A 57 -3.68 5.08 -5.24
C SER A 57 -2.34 5.80 -5.35
N ILE A 58 -1.20 5.11 -5.18
CA ILE A 58 0.14 5.71 -5.33
C ILE A 58 0.39 6.21 -6.76
N GLU A 59 -0.09 5.49 -7.75
CA GLU A 59 0.11 5.85 -9.14
C GLU A 59 -0.87 6.92 -9.63
N GLU A 60 -2.09 6.94 -9.09
CA GLU A 60 -3.02 8.05 -9.26
C GLU A 60 -2.55 9.31 -8.57
N PHE A 61 -1.89 9.20 -7.40
CA PHE A 61 -1.21 10.31 -6.75
C PHE A 61 -0.26 10.99 -7.73
N TRP A 62 0.66 10.24 -8.35
CA TRP A 62 1.66 10.81 -9.24
C TRP A 62 1.02 11.53 -10.43
N CYS A 63 0.01 10.92 -11.06
CA CYS A 63 -0.71 11.54 -12.17
C CYS A 63 -1.33 12.88 -11.78
N ARG A 64 -2.09 12.92 -10.67
CA ARG A 64 -2.76 14.15 -10.20
C ARG A 64 -1.76 15.21 -9.77
N PHE A 65 -0.75 14.80 -9.01
CA PHE A 65 0.34 15.66 -8.56
C PHE A 65 1.04 16.34 -9.74
N PHE A 66 1.39 15.55 -10.76
CA PHE A 66 2.10 16.05 -11.94
C PHE A 66 1.23 17.00 -12.77
N ASP A 67 -0.01 16.61 -13.06
CA ASP A 67 -0.93 17.38 -13.91
C ASP A 67 -1.30 18.74 -13.30
N GLU A 68 -1.62 18.75 -12.00
CA GLU A 68 -1.91 19.99 -11.27
C GLU A 68 -0.66 20.87 -11.15
N GLY A 69 0.49 20.29 -10.82
CA GLY A 69 1.75 21.04 -10.68
C GLY A 69 2.19 21.69 -11.99
N LYS A 70 2.10 20.96 -13.11
CA LYS A 70 2.40 21.48 -14.45
C LYS A 70 1.47 22.63 -14.84
N THR A 71 0.19 22.54 -14.44
CA THR A 71 -0.81 23.57 -14.73
C THR A 71 -0.57 24.83 -13.89
N ALA A 72 -0.16 24.65 -12.63
CA ALA A 72 0.04 25.74 -11.68
C ALA A 72 1.37 26.48 -11.86
N PHE A 73 2.48 25.79 -12.20
CA PHE A 73 3.81 26.40 -12.23
C PHE A 73 4.62 26.09 -13.50
N THR A 74 5.18 27.14 -14.11
CA THR A 74 5.98 27.03 -15.35
C THR A 74 7.26 26.22 -15.18
N ASN A 75 7.91 26.31 -14.02
CA ASN A 75 9.16 25.59 -13.72
C ASN A 75 8.93 24.23 -13.04
N PHE A 76 7.68 23.74 -12.99
CA PHE A 76 7.38 22.45 -12.38
C PHE A 76 7.89 21.28 -13.23
N GLN A 77 7.69 21.31 -14.55
CA GLN A 77 8.04 20.17 -15.41
C GLN A 77 9.53 19.79 -15.35
N PRO A 78 10.51 20.73 -15.39
CA PRO A 78 11.91 20.36 -15.24
C PRO A 78 12.24 19.74 -13.88
N TRP A 79 11.64 20.26 -12.79
CA TRP A 79 11.83 19.73 -11.45
C TRP A 79 11.20 18.34 -11.27
N ALA A 80 9.96 18.18 -11.71
CA ALA A 80 9.26 16.90 -11.68
C ALA A 80 9.90 15.87 -12.63
N GLY A 81 10.59 16.32 -13.69
CA GLY A 81 11.35 15.45 -14.59
C GLY A 81 12.52 14.75 -13.90
N ALA A 82 13.17 15.39 -12.92
CA ALA A 82 14.20 14.74 -12.11
C ALA A 82 13.61 13.62 -11.24
N ILE A 83 12.45 13.86 -10.63
CA ILE A 83 11.72 12.87 -9.84
C ILE A 83 11.20 11.73 -10.73
N ASP A 84 10.71 12.03 -11.94
CA ASP A 84 10.30 11.00 -12.90
C ASP A 84 11.48 10.12 -13.34
N GLN A 85 12.69 10.69 -13.39
CA GLN A 85 13.91 9.93 -13.63
C GLN A 85 14.25 9.02 -12.43
N GLU A 86 14.19 9.54 -11.21
CA GLU A 86 14.35 8.73 -9.99
C GLU A 86 13.37 7.54 -9.95
N ARG A 87 12.10 7.76 -10.32
CA ARG A 87 11.08 6.69 -10.40
C ARG A 87 11.44 5.59 -11.39
N LYS A 88 12.17 5.91 -12.46
CA LYS A 88 12.59 4.95 -13.48
C LYS A 88 13.86 4.20 -13.10
N ASP A 89 14.74 4.86 -12.35
CA ASP A 89 16.05 4.33 -11.97
C ASP A 89 16.01 3.55 -10.65
N ASP A 90 15.09 3.88 -9.75
CA ASP A 90 14.89 3.16 -8.49
C ASP A 90 14.15 1.83 -8.71
N GLU A 91 14.75 0.73 -8.23
CA GLU A 91 14.21 -0.62 -8.36
C GLU A 91 12.80 -0.75 -7.75
N THR A 92 12.58 -0.15 -6.58
CA THR A 92 11.30 -0.22 -5.88
C THR A 92 10.23 0.62 -6.60
N LEU A 93 10.53 1.86 -6.96
CA LEU A 93 9.56 2.72 -7.66
C LEU A 93 9.22 2.18 -9.05
N GLN A 94 10.21 1.63 -9.77
CA GLN A 94 10.00 0.99 -11.05
C GLN A 94 9.10 -0.25 -10.93
N TYR A 95 9.27 -1.04 -9.86
CA TYR A 95 8.38 -2.17 -9.58
C TYR A 95 6.93 -1.73 -9.44
N PHE A 96 6.64 -0.69 -8.63
CA PHE A 96 5.27 -0.20 -8.43
C PHE A 96 4.65 0.39 -9.69
N TYR A 97 5.44 1.12 -10.48
CA TYR A 97 5.02 1.62 -11.78
C TYR A 97 4.52 0.48 -12.68
N GLN A 98 5.27 -0.62 -12.75
CA GLN A 98 4.90 -1.78 -13.56
C GLN A 98 3.73 -2.58 -12.93
N ALA A 99 3.68 -2.67 -11.60
CA ALA A 99 2.59 -3.33 -10.88
C ALA A 99 1.23 -2.70 -11.22
N ARG A 100 1.15 -1.36 -11.28
CA ARG A 100 -0.07 -0.65 -11.71
C ARG A 100 -0.48 -0.97 -13.13
N HIS A 101 0.46 -1.01 -14.09
CA HIS A 101 0.15 -1.43 -15.46
C HIS A 101 -0.48 -2.82 -15.49
N GLN A 102 -0.02 -3.74 -14.63
CA GLN A 102 -0.66 -5.04 -14.49
C GLN A 102 -2.04 -4.95 -13.84
N SER A 103 -2.19 -4.17 -12.75
CA SER A 103 -3.47 -3.91 -12.04
C SER A 103 -4.58 -3.42 -12.97
N GLN A 104 -4.25 -2.47 -13.86
CA GLN A 104 -5.21 -1.89 -14.81
C GLN A 104 -5.68 -2.86 -15.90
N HIS A 105 -4.94 -3.96 -16.10
CA HIS A 105 -5.27 -5.01 -17.08
C HIS A 105 -5.74 -6.32 -16.40
N GLY A 106 -5.82 -6.36 -15.07
CA GLY A 106 -6.27 -7.49 -14.25
C GLY A 106 -5.70 -7.41 -12.83
N ARG A 107 -6.15 -8.25 -11.89
CA ARG A 107 -5.56 -8.25 -10.54
C ARG A 107 -4.08 -8.66 -10.59
N ILE A 108 -3.23 -8.00 -9.80
CA ILE A 108 -1.86 -8.47 -9.54
C ILE A 108 -1.98 -9.69 -8.62
N PRO A 109 -1.70 -10.92 -9.09
CA PRO A 109 -1.77 -12.08 -8.21
C PRO A 109 -0.66 -11.97 -7.17
N MET A 110 -1.02 -11.88 -5.89
CA MET A 110 -0.04 -11.90 -4.80
C MET A 110 0.48 -13.32 -4.63
N ALA A 111 1.80 -13.46 -4.47
CA ALA A 111 2.35 -14.75 -4.07
C ALA A 111 2.19 -14.92 -2.55
N TRP A 112 1.98 -16.16 -2.10
CA TRP A 112 1.81 -16.47 -0.68
C TRP A 112 2.73 -17.62 -0.31
N GLU A 113 3.39 -17.50 0.84
CA GLU A 113 3.93 -18.67 1.53
C GLU A 113 2.80 -19.63 1.89
N GLU A 114 3.13 -20.91 2.04
CA GLU A 114 2.15 -21.94 2.39
C GLU A 114 1.40 -21.56 3.69
N PRO A 115 0.08 -21.79 3.75
CA PRO A 115 -0.67 -21.57 4.98
C PRO A 115 -0.16 -22.48 6.09
N GLN A 116 -0.20 -21.98 7.32
CA GLN A 116 0.32 -22.67 8.49
C GLN A 116 -0.74 -22.75 9.58
N LEU A 117 -0.78 -23.87 10.30
CA LEU A 117 -1.48 -23.94 11.57
C LEU A 117 -0.55 -23.42 12.66
N ILE A 118 -0.95 -22.33 13.30
CA ILE A 118 -0.26 -21.78 14.47
C ILE A 118 -0.92 -22.40 15.70
N ILE A 119 -0.15 -23.21 16.42
CA ILE A 119 -0.63 -23.92 17.61
C ILE A 119 0.03 -23.29 18.84
N GLY A 120 -0.80 -22.80 19.77
CA GLY A 120 -0.35 -22.31 21.07
C GLY A 120 0.38 -20.97 21.02
N ARG A 121 -0.03 -20.04 20.15
CA ARG A 121 0.49 -18.66 20.17
C ARG A 121 0.25 -18.05 21.56
N GLY A 122 1.33 -17.70 22.25
CA GLY A 122 1.27 -17.17 23.62
C GLY A 122 0.94 -18.20 24.71
N PHE A 123 0.82 -19.48 24.36
CA PHE A 123 0.55 -20.55 25.34
C PHE A 123 1.80 -20.86 26.16
N ALA A 124 1.65 -20.82 27.49
CA ALA A 124 2.69 -21.18 28.44
C ALA A 124 2.29 -22.46 29.17
N GLY A 125 2.84 -23.59 28.75
CA GLY A 125 2.49 -24.91 29.28
C GLY A 125 3.15 -26.04 28.52
N ARG A 126 2.72 -27.27 28.80
CA ARG A 126 3.08 -28.45 28.02
C ARG A 126 1.92 -28.86 27.13
N MET A 127 2.19 -29.06 25.85
CA MET A 127 1.26 -29.72 24.92
C MET A 127 1.82 -31.12 24.64
N TYR A 128 0.96 -32.13 24.72
CA TYR A 128 1.34 -33.53 24.50
C TYR A 128 0.45 -34.24 23.47
N GLY A 129 -0.59 -33.58 22.97
CA GLY A 129 -1.38 -34.07 21.84
C GLY A 129 -2.27 -33.01 21.22
N LEU A 130 -2.61 -33.19 19.94
CA LEU A 130 -3.62 -32.41 19.24
C LEU A 130 -4.41 -33.38 18.35
N ARG A 131 -5.71 -33.51 18.60
CA ARG A 131 -6.61 -34.27 17.74
C ARG A 131 -7.35 -33.30 16.83
N ILE A 132 -7.30 -33.53 15.52
CA ILE A 132 -8.06 -32.77 14.52
C ILE A 132 -9.13 -33.71 13.98
N HIS A 133 -10.38 -33.27 14.03
CA HIS A 133 -11.54 -34.01 13.55
C HIS A 133 -11.80 -33.71 12.07
N PRO A 134 -12.50 -34.60 11.32
CA PRO A 134 -12.78 -34.39 9.90
C PRO A 134 -13.60 -33.13 9.58
N ASP A 135 -14.35 -32.61 10.54
CA ASP A 135 -15.12 -31.37 10.43
C ASP A 135 -14.29 -30.10 10.69
N GLY A 136 -12.98 -30.25 10.97
CA GLY A 136 -12.05 -29.15 11.25
C GLY A 136 -12.03 -28.70 12.72
N SER A 137 -12.87 -29.27 13.58
CA SER A 137 -12.76 -29.04 15.02
C SER A 137 -11.50 -29.72 15.58
N TYR A 138 -11.01 -29.23 16.73
CA TYR A 138 -9.78 -29.75 17.33
C TYR A 138 -9.90 -29.89 18.85
N GLU A 139 -9.23 -30.89 19.40
CA GLU A 139 -9.10 -31.13 20.83
C GLU A 139 -7.61 -31.09 21.22
N PRO A 140 -7.15 -30.00 21.86
CA PRO A 140 -5.79 -29.92 22.35
C PRO A 140 -5.67 -30.67 23.68
N GLN A 141 -4.64 -31.49 23.80
CA GLN A 141 -4.22 -32.10 25.06
C GLN A 141 -3.03 -31.31 25.59
N ALA A 142 -3.30 -30.46 26.57
CA ALA A 142 -2.31 -29.54 27.12
C ALA A 142 -2.52 -29.29 28.63
N GLU A 143 -1.40 -29.06 29.31
CA GLU A 143 -1.31 -28.66 30.72
C GLU A 143 -0.71 -27.24 30.78
N PRO A 144 -1.52 -26.20 31.06
CA PRO A 144 -0.99 -24.85 31.22
C PRO A 144 -0.14 -24.76 32.50
N ASN A 145 0.93 -23.96 32.46
CA ASN A 145 1.81 -23.74 33.62
C ASN A 145 1.10 -23.02 34.78
N ASN A 146 -0.04 -22.36 34.52
CA ASN A 146 -0.88 -21.71 35.51
C ASN A 146 -2.36 -22.00 35.19
N PRO A 147 -3.20 -22.40 36.16
CA PRO A 147 -4.65 -22.59 35.97
C PRO A 147 -5.41 -21.37 35.42
N ALA A 148 -4.87 -20.16 35.63
CA ALA A 148 -5.39 -18.92 35.03
C ALA A 148 -4.79 -18.59 33.65
N GLY A 149 -3.97 -19.49 33.08
CA GLY A 149 -3.31 -19.31 31.79
C GLY A 149 -4.27 -19.34 30.61
N GLN A 150 -3.83 -18.76 29.49
CA GLN A 150 -4.58 -18.81 28.23
C GLN A 150 -4.79 -20.27 27.79
N SER A 151 -6.00 -20.57 27.31
CA SER A 151 -6.29 -21.83 26.63
C SER A 151 -5.44 -21.96 25.37
N LEU A 152 -5.06 -23.19 25.03
CA LEU A 152 -4.33 -23.46 23.80
C LEU A 152 -5.23 -23.17 22.59
N LEU A 153 -4.82 -22.20 21.78
CA LEU A 153 -5.50 -21.81 20.54
C LEU A 153 -4.78 -22.43 19.34
N VAL A 154 -5.57 -22.99 18.42
CA VAL A 154 -5.10 -23.34 17.07
C VAL A 154 -5.69 -22.32 16.11
N GLU A 155 -4.81 -21.57 15.45
CA GLU A 155 -5.15 -20.52 14.51
C GLU A 155 -4.71 -20.95 13.10
N HIS A 156 -5.58 -20.76 12.11
CA HIS A 156 -5.20 -20.93 10.72
C HIS A 156 -4.58 -19.62 10.21
N ALA A 157 -3.26 -19.62 9.99
CA ALA A 157 -2.57 -18.50 9.38
C ALA A 157 -2.63 -18.65 7.85
N PRO A 158 -3.12 -17.64 7.12
CA PRO A 158 -3.26 -17.71 5.66
C PRO A 158 -1.92 -17.73 4.90
N GLY A 159 -0.77 -17.88 5.58
CA GLY A 159 0.55 -17.73 4.98
C GLY A 159 0.99 -16.27 4.93
N LYS A 160 2.27 -16.03 4.65
CA LYS A 160 2.81 -14.67 4.51
C LYS A 160 2.76 -14.23 3.05
N PRO A 161 2.33 -13.00 2.76
CA PRO A 161 2.32 -12.48 1.41
C PRO A 161 3.76 -12.18 0.95
N VAL A 162 4.03 -12.44 -0.31
CA VAL A 162 5.34 -12.27 -0.96
C VAL A 162 5.12 -11.49 -2.26
N LEU A 163 5.95 -10.47 -2.49
CA LEU A 163 5.89 -9.71 -3.73
C LEU A 163 6.18 -10.61 -4.94
N PRO A 164 5.25 -10.71 -5.91
CA PRO A 164 5.49 -11.49 -7.12
C PRO A 164 6.46 -10.76 -8.05
N THR A 165 7.08 -11.49 -8.98
CA THR A 165 7.72 -10.88 -10.15
C THR A 165 6.63 -10.31 -11.07
N ILE A 166 6.76 -9.05 -11.46
CA ILE A 166 5.85 -8.39 -12.41
C ILE A 166 6.38 -8.63 -13.83
N GLU A 167 5.53 -9.14 -14.72
CA GLU A 167 5.89 -9.44 -16.10
C GLU A 167 5.26 -8.42 -17.06
N ASN A 168 6.09 -7.62 -17.72
CA ASN A 168 5.66 -6.81 -18.85
C ASN A 168 5.72 -7.64 -20.13
N LYS A 169 4.63 -8.35 -20.45
CA LYS A 169 4.53 -9.24 -21.62
C LYS A 169 4.78 -8.53 -22.95
N ARG A 170 4.39 -7.26 -23.07
CA ARG A 170 4.55 -6.48 -24.30
C ARG A 170 6.03 -6.26 -24.62
N HIS A 171 6.84 -5.99 -23.61
CA HIS A 171 8.27 -5.69 -23.76
C HIS A 171 9.19 -6.86 -23.39
N LYS A 172 8.62 -8.00 -22.95
CA LYS A 172 9.36 -9.18 -22.46
C LYS A 172 10.34 -8.82 -21.34
N GLN A 173 9.90 -7.95 -20.43
CA GLN A 173 10.69 -7.51 -19.28
C GLN A 173 10.07 -8.05 -18.00
N ASN A 174 10.93 -8.44 -17.06
CA ASN A 174 10.54 -8.96 -15.76
C ASN A 174 11.10 -8.04 -14.67
N PHE A 175 10.25 -7.67 -13.72
CA PHE A 175 10.59 -6.83 -12.60
C PHE A 175 10.43 -7.67 -11.32
N PRO A 176 11.54 -8.25 -10.79
CA PRO A 176 11.47 -9.06 -9.58
C PRO A 176 11.08 -8.20 -8.38
N ALA A 177 10.65 -8.86 -7.29
CA ALA A 177 10.47 -8.18 -6.02
C ALA A 177 11.73 -7.37 -5.66
N PRO A 178 11.60 -6.07 -5.32
CA PRO A 178 12.76 -5.21 -5.16
C PRO A 178 13.67 -5.69 -4.03
N SER A 179 14.96 -5.46 -4.21
CA SER A 179 16.00 -5.70 -3.20
C SER A 179 16.61 -4.41 -2.65
N THR A 180 16.40 -3.29 -3.35
CA THR A 180 16.92 -1.98 -3.00
C THR A 180 15.87 -0.88 -3.15
N HIS A 181 16.03 0.20 -2.38
CA HIS A 181 15.30 1.45 -2.52
C HIS A 181 16.23 2.63 -2.25
N SER A 182 16.25 3.61 -3.13
CA SER A 182 17.18 4.75 -3.16
C SER A 182 18.65 4.30 -3.04
N GLY A 183 19.00 3.19 -3.70
CA GLY A 183 20.34 2.59 -3.65
C GLY A 183 20.69 1.83 -2.37
N ASN A 184 19.78 1.77 -1.37
CA ASN A 184 20.00 1.07 -0.11
C ASN A 184 19.31 -0.30 -0.11
N PRO A 185 19.94 -1.36 0.44
CA PRO A 185 19.28 -2.66 0.60
C PRO A 185 18.03 -2.59 1.47
N ILE A 186 17.00 -3.34 1.08
CA ILE A 186 15.75 -3.48 1.85
C ILE A 186 15.91 -4.65 2.81
N ALA A 187 15.84 -4.37 4.12
CA ALA A 187 15.94 -5.40 5.16
C ALA A 187 14.69 -6.29 5.25
N ASP A 188 13.50 -5.67 5.20
CA ASP A 188 12.21 -6.36 5.21
C ASP A 188 11.56 -6.24 3.83
N ARG A 189 11.53 -7.36 3.09
CA ARG A 189 10.99 -7.44 1.72
C ARG A 189 9.51 -7.85 1.69
N SER A 190 8.82 -7.82 2.83
CA SER A 190 7.37 -8.01 2.86
C SER A 190 6.65 -6.90 2.07
N PRO A 191 5.51 -7.18 1.42
CA PRO A 191 4.80 -6.16 0.67
C PRO A 191 4.43 -4.93 1.52
N ASN A 192 4.11 -5.10 2.80
CA ASN A 192 3.81 -4.00 3.72
C ASN A 192 5.03 -3.08 3.93
N ALA A 193 6.21 -3.66 4.18
CA ALA A 193 7.43 -2.89 4.39
C ALA A 193 7.85 -2.15 3.12
N VAL A 194 7.78 -2.80 1.96
CA VAL A 194 8.10 -2.16 0.68
C VAL A 194 7.08 -1.08 0.33
N ALA A 195 5.78 -1.31 0.55
CA ALA A 195 4.73 -0.31 0.37
C ALA A 195 4.97 0.93 1.25
N ARG A 196 5.39 0.73 2.52
CA ARG A 196 5.75 1.84 3.40
C ARG A 196 6.88 2.69 2.80
N LEU A 197 7.94 2.09 2.28
CA LEU A 197 9.05 2.83 1.65
C LEU A 197 8.55 3.72 0.49
N VAL A 198 7.63 3.21 -0.32
CA VAL A 198 7.04 3.95 -1.44
C VAL A 198 6.15 5.09 -0.96
N LEU A 199 5.32 4.85 0.05
CA LEU A 199 4.50 5.89 0.65
C LEU A 199 5.36 7.02 1.22
N ASP A 200 6.39 6.68 2.01
CA ASP A 200 7.34 7.63 2.59
C ASP A 200 8.08 8.42 1.49
N TYR A 201 8.40 7.80 0.36
CA TYR A 201 8.99 8.48 -0.80
C TYR A 201 8.05 9.55 -1.35
N TYR A 202 6.79 9.21 -1.63
CA TYR A 202 5.85 10.16 -2.24
C TYR A 202 5.36 11.24 -1.28
N GLU A 203 5.28 10.95 0.02
CA GLU A 203 5.07 11.97 1.05
C GLU A 203 6.21 13.01 1.05
N ARG A 204 7.47 12.55 0.96
CA ARG A 204 8.62 13.46 0.82
C ARG A 204 8.53 14.28 -0.47
N VAL A 205 8.18 13.67 -1.59
CA VAL A 205 8.01 14.38 -2.88
C VAL A 205 6.96 15.48 -2.75
N MET A 206 5.79 15.17 -2.17
CA MET A 206 4.74 16.17 -1.93
C MET A 206 5.25 17.32 -1.05
N ASN A 207 5.94 17.01 0.05
CA ASN A 207 6.49 18.01 0.95
C ASN A 207 7.55 18.91 0.28
N GLN A 208 8.42 18.33 -0.54
CA GLN A 208 9.41 19.08 -1.32
C GLN A 208 8.72 20.01 -2.32
N ALA A 209 7.66 19.55 -2.98
CA ALA A 209 6.89 20.35 -3.93
C ALA A 209 6.20 21.54 -3.26
N VAL A 210 5.52 21.30 -2.14
CA VAL A 210 4.87 22.34 -1.35
C VAL A 210 5.89 23.36 -0.87
N THR A 211 7.02 22.92 -0.34
CA THR A 211 8.10 23.82 0.10
C THR A 211 8.61 24.68 -1.06
N LYS A 212 8.87 24.07 -2.21
CA LYS A 212 9.49 24.74 -3.36
C LYS A 212 8.56 25.70 -4.10
N PHE A 213 7.29 25.34 -4.27
CA PHE A 213 6.38 26.07 -5.18
C PHE A 213 5.30 26.87 -4.45
N VAL A 214 4.96 26.49 -3.22
CA VAL A 214 3.99 27.22 -2.40
C VAL A 214 4.72 28.04 -1.33
N GLY A 215 5.73 27.45 -0.68
CA GLY A 215 6.50 28.07 0.40
C GLY A 215 7.37 29.28 0.00
N GLU A 216 7.55 29.55 -1.30
CA GLU A 216 8.29 30.72 -1.81
C GLU A 216 7.39 31.90 -2.20
N SER A 217 6.05 31.81 -2.05
CA SER A 217 5.12 32.86 -2.52
C SER A 217 4.77 33.97 -1.50
N ASP A 218 5.43 34.00 -0.33
CA ASP A 218 5.21 35.02 0.72
C ASP A 218 6.47 35.85 1.07
N ALA A 219 7.44 35.98 0.15
CA ALA A 219 8.64 36.80 0.31
C ALA A 219 8.73 37.96 -0.69
#